data_AF-A0A1G3M978-F1
#
_entry.id   AF-A0A1G3M978-F1
#
_cell.length_a   1.000
_cell.length_b   1.000
_cell.length_c   1.000
_cell.angle_alpha   90.00
_cell.angle_beta   90.00
_cell.angle_gamma   90.00
#
_symmetry.space_group_name_H-M   'P 1'
#
loop_
_entity.id
_entity.type
_entity.pdbx_description
1 polymer ?
#
loop_
_entity_poly.entity_id
_entity_poly.type
_entity_poly.pdbx_seq_one_letter_code
_entity_poly.pdbx_strand_id
1 'polypeptide(L)'
;MPSSKSYVRKYDQEYATAKARGEVADSNTRHKARRAYEKANGDLPTSVEVDHKKKLKDGGAGTELSNLRARPASANRADNGHKPKGGKK
;
A
#
# COMPACT_ATOMS: atom_id res chain seq x y z
N MET A 1 -19.91 13.37 4.16
CA MET A 1 -20.13 12.29 5.14
C MET A 1 -21.53 12.47 5.70
N PRO A 2 -22.30 11.40 5.99
CA PRO A 2 -23.68 11.55 6.46
C PRO A 2 -23.69 12.43 7.71
N SER A 3 -24.31 13.60 7.61
CA SER A 3 -24.19 14.68 8.59
C SER A 3 -25.33 14.70 9.62
N SER A 4 -26.01 13.57 9.80
CA SER A 4 -27.12 13.46 10.76
C SER A 4 -26.64 12.96 12.11
N LYS A 5 -27.18 13.57 13.17
CA LYS A 5 -26.78 13.39 14.58
C LYS A 5 -26.99 11.95 15.11
N SER A 6 -27.72 11.11 14.37
CA SER A 6 -28.07 9.73 14.72
C SER A 6 -27.50 8.67 13.77
N TYR A 7 -26.61 9.04 12.85
CA TYR A 7 -26.03 8.08 11.91
C TYR A 7 -25.09 7.09 12.62
N VAL A 8 -25.51 5.83 12.73
CA VAL A 8 -24.64 4.73 13.17
C VAL A 8 -23.95 4.13 11.95
N ARG A 9 -22.63 4.28 11.91
CA ARG A 9 -21.79 3.76 10.84
C ARG A 9 -21.69 2.23 10.94
N LYS A 10 -22.15 1.52 9.90
CA LYS A 10 -22.07 0.04 9.83
C LYS A 10 -20.72 -0.39 9.26
N TYR A 11 -19.71 -0.45 10.14
CA TYR A 11 -18.34 -0.79 9.76
C TYR A 11 -18.20 -2.13 9.01
N ASP A 12 -18.96 -3.15 9.41
CA ASP A 12 -18.90 -4.47 8.75
C ASP A 12 -19.37 -4.42 7.30
N GLN A 13 -20.43 -3.65 7.03
CA GLN A 13 -20.95 -3.47 5.68
C GLN A 13 -20.01 -2.60 4.84
N GLU A 14 -19.41 -1.56 5.42
CA GLU A 14 -18.38 -0.76 4.76
C GLU A 14 -17.16 -1.60 4.40
N TYR A 15 -16.70 -2.48 5.29
CA TYR A 15 -15.58 -3.36 5.01
C TYR A 15 -15.91 -4.41 3.93
N ALA A 16 -17.10 -5.03 4.00
CA ALA A 16 -17.56 -5.97 2.98
C ALA A 16 -17.66 -5.30 1.59
N THR A 17 -18.19 -4.07 1.52
CA THR A 17 -18.26 -3.31 0.26
C THR A 17 -16.88 -2.83 -0.22
N ALA A 18 -15.95 -2.49 0.67
CA ALA A 18 -14.57 -2.16 0.31
C ALA A 18 -13.83 -3.39 -0.25
N LYS A 19 -14.03 -4.57 0.36
CA LYS A 19 -13.49 -5.84 -0.14
C LYS A 19 -14.07 -6.19 -1.51
N ALA A 20 -15.38 -6.02 -1.71
CA ALA A 20 -16.04 -6.24 -2.99
C ALA A 20 -15.54 -5.28 -4.09
N ARG A 21 -15.21 -4.03 -3.72
CA ARG A 21 -14.59 -3.04 -4.62
C ARG A 21 -13.09 -3.30 -4.91
N GLY A 22 -12.48 -4.28 -4.24
CA GLY A 22 -11.07 -4.61 -4.43
C GLY A 22 -10.09 -3.70 -3.68
N GLU A 23 -10.57 -2.76 -2.86
CA GLU A 23 -9.75 -1.76 -2.16
C GLU A 23 -8.77 -2.40 -1.13
N VAL A 24 -9.05 -3.63 -0.68
CA VAL A 24 -8.32 -4.31 0.41
C VAL A 24 -7.23 -5.27 -0.10
N ALA A 25 -7.38 -5.82 -1.31
CA ALA A 25 -6.49 -6.86 -1.82
C ALA A 25 -5.06 -6.35 -2.06
N ASP A 26 -4.93 -5.15 -2.61
CA ASP A 26 -3.65 -4.50 -2.87
C ASP A 26 -2.93 -4.13 -1.57
N SER A 27 -3.67 -3.64 -0.56
CA SER A 27 -3.11 -3.28 0.74
C SER A 27 -2.55 -4.50 1.47
N ASN A 28 -3.31 -5.61 1.51
CA ASN A 28 -2.84 -6.86 2.12
C ASN A 28 -1.56 -7.38 1.46
N THR A 29 -1.46 -7.28 0.14
CA THR A 29 -0.27 -7.74 -0.60
C THR A 29 0.96 -6.90 -0.24
N ARG A 30 0.82 -5.58 -0.11
CA ARG A 30 1.91 -4.69 0.33
C ARG A 30 2.37 -4.99 1.75
N HIS A 31 1.44 -5.27 2.67
CA HIS A 31 1.79 -5.67 4.04
C HIS A 31 2.55 -7.00 4.08
N LYS A 32 2.10 -8.00 3.30
CA LYS A 32 2.80 -9.28 3.16
C LYS A 32 4.19 -9.11 2.55
N ALA A 33 4.32 -8.29 1.51
CA ALA A 33 5.59 -7.97 0.88
C ALA A 33 6.58 -7.33 1.88
N ARG A 34 6.11 -6.37 2.69
CA ARG A 34 6.94 -5.76 3.73
C ARG A 34 7.42 -6.78 4.75
N ARG A 35 6.53 -7.60 5.29
CA ARG A 35 6.89 -8.66 6.26
C ARG A 35 7.85 -9.69 5.67
N ALA A 36 7.67 -10.08 4.40
CA ALA A 36 8.56 -11.00 3.73
C ALA A 36 9.97 -10.41 3.55
N TYR A 37 10.05 -9.13 3.18
CA TYR A 37 11.32 -8.43 3.04
C TYR A 37 12.04 -8.25 4.38
N GLU A 38 11.32 -7.83 5.43
CA GLU A 38 11.86 -7.64 6.78
C GLU A 38 12.35 -8.97 7.37
N LYS A 39 11.61 -10.07 7.16
CA LYS A 39 12.04 -11.41 7.59
C LYS A 39 13.38 -11.84 6.96
N ALA A 40 13.69 -11.38 5.75
CA ALA A 40 14.90 -11.77 5.03
C ALA A 40 16.07 -10.79 5.20
N ASN A 41 15.80 -9.49 5.38
CA ASN A 41 16.81 -8.43 5.36
C ASN A 41 16.92 -7.64 6.69
N GLY A 42 16.06 -7.92 7.65
CA GLY A 42 15.94 -7.16 8.90
C GLY A 42 14.94 -6.00 8.82
N ASP A 43 14.73 -5.34 9.95
CA ASP A 43 13.72 -4.28 10.07
C ASP A 43 14.04 -3.08 9.19
N LEU A 44 13.01 -2.62 8.46
CA LEU A 44 13.12 -1.46 7.59
C LEU A 44 12.77 -0.18 8.35
N PRO A 45 13.55 0.91 8.18
CA PRO A 45 13.19 2.19 8.78
C PRO A 45 11.85 2.71 8.22
N THR A 46 11.18 3.55 9.00
CA THR A 46 9.86 4.11 8.67
C THR A 46 9.88 5.04 7.44
N SER A 47 11.06 5.54 7.06
CA SER A 47 11.28 6.35 5.86
C SER A 47 11.30 5.52 4.56
N VAL A 48 11.30 4.19 4.67
CA VAL A 48 11.47 3.25 3.55
C VAL A 48 10.22 2.39 3.39
N GLU A 49 9.80 2.24 2.14
CA GLU A 49 8.71 1.37 1.71
C GLU A 49 9.27 0.23 0.84
N VAL A 50 8.59 -0.93 0.90
CA VAL A 50 8.88 -2.05 0.00
C VAL A 50 8.08 -1.85 -1.28
N ASP A 51 8.80 -1.69 -2.38
CA ASP A 51 8.28 -1.51 -3.72
C ASP A 51 8.41 -2.80 -4.54
N HIS A 52 7.45 -3.02 -5.45
CA HIS A 52 7.46 -4.10 -6.41
C HIS A 52 8.13 -3.64 -7.69
N LYS A 53 9.31 -4.18 -8.02
CA LYS A 53 10.07 -3.85 -9.25
C LYS A 53 9.20 -3.99 -10.49
N LYS A 54 8.48 -5.11 -10.59
CA LYS A 54 7.40 -5.35 -11.55
C LYS A 54 6.06 -5.21 -10.82
N LYS A 55 5.18 -4.36 -11.35
CA LYS A 55 3.86 -4.07 -10.74
C LYS A 55 3.00 -5.33 -10.69
N LEU A 56 2.18 -5.46 -9.65
CA LEU A 56 1.28 -6.60 -9.46
C LEU A 56 0.32 -6.79 -10.65
N LYS A 57 -0.23 -5.70 -11.17
CA LYS A 57 -1.13 -5.71 -12.34
C LYS A 57 -0.48 -6.23 -13.63
N ASP A 58 0.85 -6.16 -13.72
CA ASP A 58 1.61 -6.60 -14.90
C ASP A 58 2.09 -8.06 -14.73
N GLY A 59 1.62 -8.77 -13.70
CA GLY A 59 2.04 -10.13 -13.35
C GLY A 59 3.34 -10.18 -12.55
N GLY A 60 3.65 -9.12 -11.80
CA GLY A 60 4.75 -9.12 -10.83
C GLY A 60 4.45 -9.98 -9.61
N ALA A 61 5.46 -10.67 -9.08
CA ALA A 61 5.31 -11.50 -7.91
C ALA A 61 5.10 -10.66 -6.63
N GLY A 62 4.12 -11.04 -5.79
CA GLY A 62 3.68 -10.23 -4.67
C GLY A 62 4.59 -10.25 -3.44
N THR A 63 5.26 -11.37 -3.19
CA THR A 63 6.08 -11.60 -1.98
C THR A 63 7.49 -12.10 -2.28
N GLU A 64 7.80 -12.39 -3.53
CA GLU A 64 9.11 -12.89 -3.94
C GLU A 64 10.19 -11.81 -3.79
N LEU A 65 11.22 -12.09 -3.01
CA LEU A 65 12.31 -11.15 -2.73
C LEU A 65 12.99 -10.63 -4.00
N SER A 66 13.03 -11.43 -5.07
CA SER A 66 13.56 -11.03 -6.37
C SER A 66 12.82 -9.84 -6.99
N ASN A 67 11.50 -9.75 -6.75
CA ASN A 67 10.64 -8.66 -7.21
C ASN A 67 10.48 -7.52 -6.19
N LEU A 68 10.97 -7.67 -4.96
CA LEU A 68 10.89 -6.64 -3.94
C LEU A 68 12.16 -5.78 -3.92
N ARG A 69 12.00 -4.50 -3.59
CA ARG A 69 13.12 -3.60 -3.27
C ARG A 69 12.72 -2.60 -2.19
N ALA A 70 13.66 -2.27 -1.32
CA ALA A 70 13.50 -1.18 -0.36
C ALA A 70 13.79 0.16 -1.05
N ARG A 71 12.88 1.12 -0.97
CA ARG A 71 13.05 2.46 -1.54
C ARG A 71 12.53 3.55 -0.58
N PRO A 72 13.07 4.78 -0.65
CA PRO A 72 12.50 5.91 0.07
C PRO A 72 11.02 6.09 -0.27
N ALA A 73 10.18 6.27 0.76
CA ALA A 73 8.72 6.40 0.60
C ALA A 73 8.34 7.55 -0.35
N SER A 74 9.08 8.65 -0.32
CA SER A 74 8.87 9.80 -1.21
C SER A 74 9.00 9.43 -2.68
N ALA A 75 10.01 8.62 -3.02
CA ALA A 75 10.28 8.20 -4.38
C ALA A 75 9.26 7.16 -4.87
N ASN A 76 8.88 6.21 -4.01
CA ASN A 76 7.86 5.20 -4.34
C ASN A 76 6.49 5.83 -4.62
N ARG A 77 6.07 6.78 -3.78
CA ARG A 77 4.78 7.48 -3.94
C ARG A 77 4.76 8.39 -5.17
N ALA A 78 5.89 9.02 -5.49
CA ALA A 78 6.02 9.86 -6.69
C ALA A 78 5.79 9.09 -8.00
N ASP A 79 6.24 7.83 -8.07
CA ASP A 79 6.04 6.96 -9.25
C ASP A 79 4.55 6.66 -9.54
N ASN A 80 3.69 6.83 -8.53
CA ASN A 80 2.24 6.67 -8.67
C ASN A 80 1.51 8.00 -8.88
N GLY A 81 2.23 9.06 -9.28
CA GLY A 81 1.69 10.39 -9.57
C GLY A 81 1.42 11.26 -8.33
N HIS A 82 1.77 10.78 -7.13
CA HIS A 82 1.67 11.60 -5.93
C HIS A 82 2.85 12.57 -5.86
N LYS A 83 2.63 13.83 -6.26
CA LYS A 83 3.63 14.88 -6.04
C LYS A 83 3.91 15.01 -4.53
N PRO A 84 5.17 15.10 -4.10
CA PRO A 84 5.47 15.49 -2.74
C PRO A 84 4.83 16.86 -2.50
N LYS A 85 4.05 16.99 -1.41
CA LYS A 85 3.48 18.30 -1.02
C LYS A 85 4.63 19.23 -0.66
N GLY A 86 5.10 20.02 -1.63
CA GLY A 86 6.20 20.96 -1.44
C GLY A 86 7.02 21.35 -2.68
N GLY A 87 6.86 20.68 -3.83
CA GLY A 87 7.58 21.07 -5.05
C GLY A 87 7.06 22.37 -5.66
N LYS A 88 7.73 23.50 -5.38
CA LYS A 88 7.58 24.74 -6.15
C LYS A 88 8.01 24.49 -7.61
N LYS A 89 7.31 25.18 -8.52
CA LYS A 89 7.56 25.18 -9.97
C LYS A 89 8.98 25.62 -10.31
#